data_AF-O77580-F1
#
_entry.id   AF-O77580-F1
#
_cell.length_a   1.000
_cell.length_b   1.000
_cell.length_c   1.000
_cell.angle_alpha   90.00
_cell.angle_beta   90.00
_cell.angle_gamma   90.00
#
_symmetry.space_group_name_H-M   'P 1'
#
loop_
_entity.id
_entity.type
_entity.pdbx_description
1 polymer ?
#
loop_
_entity_poly.entity_id
_entity_poly.type
_entity_poly.pdbx_seq_one_letter_code
_entity_poly.pdbx_strand_id
1 'polypeptide(L)'
;MQGACVLLLLGLQLQLSLGLIPVEEEDPAFWNCQADQALDVAKKLQPIQTAANNVILFLGDGWGATVTATRILKGQMNGKLGPETPLAMDQFPYVALSK
;
A
#
# COMPACT_ATOMS: atom_id res chain seq x y z
N MET A 1 -23.21 -35.89 -11.65
CA MET A 1 -22.11 -35.12 -12.28
C MET A 1 -22.09 -33.64 -11.89
N GLN A 2 -23.21 -33.00 -11.54
CA GLN A 2 -23.24 -31.58 -11.12
C GLN A 2 -22.57 -31.31 -9.77
N GLY A 3 -22.71 -32.20 -8.78
CA GLY A 3 -22.13 -32.02 -7.44
C GLY A 3 -20.60 -32.00 -7.40
N ALA A 4 -19.93 -32.71 -8.32
CA ALA A 4 -18.47 -32.72 -8.42
C ALA A 4 -17.93 -31.37 -8.93
N CYS A 5 -18.58 -30.77 -9.95
CA CYS A 5 -18.22 -29.42 -10.42
C CYS A 5 -18.47 -28.35 -9.36
N VAL A 6 -19.55 -28.45 -8.58
CA VAL A 6 -19.85 -27.48 -7.51
C VAL A 6 -18.79 -27.57 -6.41
N LEU A 7 -18.39 -28.77 -5.99
CA LEU A 7 -17.31 -28.96 -5.00
C LEU A 7 -15.95 -28.50 -5.52
N LEU A 8 -15.67 -28.68 -6.82
CA LEU A 8 -14.41 -28.23 -7.43
C LEU A 8 -14.35 -26.70 -7.54
N LEU A 9 -15.48 -26.06 -7.89
CA LEU A 9 -15.61 -24.60 -7.91
C LEU A 9 -15.52 -24.01 -6.50
N LEU A 10 -16.18 -24.60 -5.49
CA LEU A 10 -16.08 -24.19 -4.08
C LEU A 10 -14.66 -24.39 -3.53
N GLY A 11 -13.97 -25.49 -3.87
CA GLY A 11 -12.58 -25.72 -3.49
C GLY A 11 -11.63 -24.70 -4.11
N LEU A 12 -11.83 -24.35 -5.38
CA LEU A 12 -11.06 -23.31 -6.08
C LEU A 12 -11.32 -21.91 -5.51
N GLN A 13 -12.55 -21.61 -5.09
CA GLN A 13 -12.88 -20.34 -4.42
C GLN A 13 -12.27 -20.24 -3.02
N LEU A 14 -12.17 -21.36 -2.29
CA LEU A 14 -11.59 -21.39 -0.94
C LEU A 14 -10.06 -21.15 -0.95
N GLN A 15 -9.37 -21.54 -2.02
CA GLN A 15 -7.94 -21.27 -2.19
C GLN A 15 -7.62 -19.78 -2.39
N LEU A 16 -8.58 -18.97 -2.86
CA LEU A 16 -8.37 -17.53 -3.08
C LEU A 16 -8.39 -16.69 -1.78
N SER A 17 -8.84 -17.27 -0.67
CA SER A 17 -8.99 -16.56 0.62
C SER A 17 -7.83 -16.71 1.60
N LEU A 18 -6.77 -17.45 1.25
CA LEU A 18 -5.54 -17.50 2.05
C LEU A 18 -4.68 -16.28 1.68
N GLY A 19 -4.51 -15.38 2.64
CA GLY A 19 -3.57 -14.25 2.51
C GLY A 19 -2.19 -14.79 2.15
N LEU A 20 -1.73 -14.47 0.95
CA LEU A 20 -0.42 -14.89 0.45
C LEU A 20 0.61 -13.99 1.13
N ILE A 21 1.38 -14.54 2.07
CA ILE A 21 2.51 -13.83 2.68
C ILE A 21 3.73 -14.11 1.80
N PRO A 22 4.42 -13.09 1.28
CA PRO A 22 5.69 -13.28 0.60
C PRO A 22 6.70 -13.95 1.55
N VAL A 23 7.48 -14.91 1.04
CA VAL A 23 8.46 -15.65 1.85
C VAL A 23 9.49 -14.71 2.49
N GLU A 24 9.81 -13.61 1.83
CA GLU A 24 10.67 -12.56 2.36
C GLU A 24 10.09 -11.83 3.59
N GLU A 25 8.77 -11.69 3.69
CA GLU A 25 8.10 -11.01 4.82
C GLU A 25 8.03 -11.90 6.07
N GLU A 26 8.28 -13.20 5.94
CA GLU A 26 8.38 -14.12 7.08
C GLU A 26 9.67 -13.91 7.90
N ASP A 27 10.73 -13.36 7.29
CA ASP A 27 12.00 -13.06 7.95
C ASP A 27 11.94 -11.69 8.66
N PRO A 28 12.14 -11.61 10.00
CA PRO A 28 12.22 -10.33 10.72
C PRO A 28 13.27 -9.36 10.15
N ALA A 29 14.33 -9.85 9.51
CA ALA A 29 15.35 -9.00 8.90
C ALA A 29 14.78 -8.11 7.78
N PHE A 30 13.76 -8.56 7.05
CA PHE A 30 13.08 -7.77 6.03
C PHE A 30 12.47 -6.50 6.63
N TRP A 31 11.70 -6.65 7.70
CA TRP A 31 11.04 -5.54 8.40
C TRP A 31 12.03 -4.60 9.06
N ASN A 32 13.08 -5.14 9.70
CA ASN A 32 14.13 -4.33 10.32
C ASN A 32 14.87 -3.47 9.28
N CYS A 33 15.23 -4.06 8.14
CA CYS A 33 15.88 -3.33 7.05
C CYS A 33 14.98 -2.21 6.49
N GLN A 34 13.69 -2.48 6.29
CA GLN A 34 12.74 -1.49 5.82
C GLN A 34 12.56 -0.35 6.83
N ALA A 35 12.49 -0.67 8.12
CA ALA A 35 12.38 0.32 9.19
C ALA A 35 13.64 1.19 9.31
N ASP A 36 14.84 0.60 9.23
CA ASP A 36 16.10 1.34 9.26
C ASP A 36 16.21 2.33 8.10
N GLN A 37 15.81 1.91 6.89
CA GLN A 37 15.74 2.80 5.73
C GLN A 37 14.74 3.95 5.95
N ALA A 38 13.56 3.66 6.49
CA ALA A 38 12.56 4.68 6.79
C ALA A 38 13.05 5.70 7.83
N LEU A 39 13.76 5.23 8.87
CA LEU A 39 14.39 6.08 9.88
C LEU A 39 15.48 6.96 9.27
N ASP A 40 16.32 6.41 8.40
CA ASP A 40 17.36 7.17 7.73
C ASP A 40 16.81 8.28 6.84
N VAL A 41 15.71 8.02 6.13
CA VAL A 41 14.99 9.03 5.35
C VAL A 41 14.39 10.09 6.27
N ALA A 42 13.71 9.69 7.35
CA ALA A 42 13.07 10.62 8.28
C ALA A 42 14.09 11.54 8.99
N LYS A 43 15.25 11.02 9.40
CA LYS A 43 16.32 11.80 10.03
C LYS A 43 16.91 12.85 9.11
N LYS A 44 16.97 12.58 7.80
CA LYS A 44 17.52 13.49 6.77
C LYS A 44 16.53 14.56 6.35
N LEU A 45 15.24 14.41 6.65
CA LEU A 45 14.21 15.36 6.27
C LEU A 45 14.45 16.70 6.97
N GLN A 46 14.58 17.77 6.19
CA GLN A 46 14.76 19.14 6.68
C GLN A 46 13.65 20.05 6.13
N PRO A 47 13.13 20.99 6.93
CA PRO A 47 12.12 21.93 6.46
C PRO A 47 12.69 22.88 5.40
N ILE A 48 11.90 23.16 4.37
CA ILE A 48 12.21 24.21 3.41
C ILE A 48 11.83 25.55 4.06
N GLN A 49 12.82 26.37 4.40
CA GLN A 49 12.62 27.66 5.10
C GLN A 49 12.44 28.86 4.14
N THR A 50 12.20 28.59 2.86
CA THR A 50 12.00 29.63 1.84
C THR A 50 10.52 29.71 1.43
N ALA A 51 10.09 30.87 0.95
CA ALA A 51 8.76 31.01 0.35
C ALA A 51 8.62 30.13 -0.90
N ALA A 52 7.44 29.52 -1.08
CA ALA A 52 7.12 28.77 -2.28
C ALA A 52 6.70 29.74 -3.41
N ASN A 53 7.27 29.56 -4.61
CA ASN A 53 6.88 30.33 -5.79
C ASN A 53 5.57 29.86 -6.41
N ASN A 54 5.23 28.58 -6.25
CA ASN A 54 4.06 27.93 -6.83
C ASN A 54 3.31 27.15 -5.76
N VAL A 55 1.98 27.09 -5.89
CA VAL A 55 1.12 26.28 -5.04
C VAL A 55 0.32 25.32 -5.92
N ILE A 56 0.38 24.02 -5.62
CA ILE A 56 -0.37 22.97 -6.32
C ILE A 56 -1.23 22.26 -5.27
N LEU A 57 -2.53 22.16 -5.53
CA LEU A 57 -3.47 21.45 -4.67
C LEU A 57 -4.11 20.30 -5.45
N PHE A 58 -3.89 19.07 -4.99
CA PHE A 58 -4.61 17.90 -5.47
C PHE A 58 -5.79 17.65 -4.54
N LEU A 59 -7.01 17.77 -5.08
CA LEU A 59 -8.24 17.54 -4.33
C LEU A 59 -8.81 16.17 -4.70
N GLY A 60 -8.86 15.30 -3.70
CA GLY A 60 -9.49 14.00 -3.79
C GLY A 60 -10.90 14.00 -3.21
N ASP A 61 -11.92 14.05 -4.06
CA ASP A 61 -13.32 13.97 -3.61
C ASP A 61 -13.61 12.57 -3.07
N GLY A 62 -14.11 12.48 -1.83
CA GLY A 62 -14.45 11.21 -1.17
C GLY A 62 -13.25 10.29 -0.82
N TRP A 63 -12.04 10.83 -0.64
CA TRP A 63 -10.83 9.98 -0.52
C TRP A 63 -10.59 9.28 0.82
N GLY A 64 -11.39 9.51 1.88
CA GLY A 64 -11.13 9.00 3.24
C GLY A 64 -10.62 7.54 3.35
N ALA A 65 -11.49 6.55 3.16
CA ALA A 65 -11.09 5.13 3.12
C ALA A 65 -10.56 4.69 1.74
N THR A 66 -10.85 5.49 0.71
CA THR A 66 -10.59 5.18 -0.70
C THR A 66 -9.09 5.09 -0.99
N VAL A 67 -8.23 5.89 -0.33
CA VAL A 67 -6.78 5.85 -0.55
C VAL A 67 -6.21 4.42 -0.40
N THR A 68 -6.58 3.71 0.67
CA THR A 68 -6.07 2.35 0.90
C THR A 68 -6.60 1.34 -0.11
N ALA A 69 -7.89 1.42 -0.47
CA ALA A 69 -8.45 0.56 -1.51
C ALA A 69 -7.78 0.80 -2.87
N THR A 70 -7.53 2.07 -3.22
CA THR A 70 -6.78 2.44 -4.43
C THR A 70 -5.34 1.94 -4.40
N ARG A 71 -4.67 1.98 -3.24
CA ARG A 71 -3.33 1.42 -3.07
C ARG A 71 -3.28 -0.06 -3.43
N ILE A 72 -4.19 -0.84 -2.84
CA ILE A 72 -4.29 -2.28 -3.10
C ILE A 72 -4.57 -2.54 -4.58
N LEU A 73 -5.59 -1.87 -5.13
CA LEU A 73 -5.96 -2.02 -6.53
C LEU A 73 -4.80 -1.70 -7.47
N LYS A 74 -4.08 -0.58 -7.24
CA LYS A 74 -2.93 -0.20 -8.05
C LYS A 74 -1.81 -1.23 -7.99
N GLY A 75 -1.49 -1.75 -6.81
CA GLY A 75 -0.46 -2.79 -6.68
C GLY A 75 -0.86 -4.07 -7.41
N GLN A 76 -2.11 -4.51 -7.27
CA GLN A 76 -2.63 -5.70 -7.97
C GLN A 76 -2.62 -5.53 -9.50
N MET A 77 -2.98 -4.35 -10.02
CA MET A 77 -2.87 -4.03 -11.45
C MET A 77 -1.42 -4.09 -11.97
N ASN A 78 -0.43 -3.92 -11.08
CA ASN A 78 0.99 -4.02 -11.40
C ASN A 78 1.60 -5.40 -11.06
N GLY A 79 0.76 -6.42 -10.79
CA GLY A 79 1.22 -7.77 -10.46
C GLY A 79 1.87 -7.89 -9.07
N LYS A 80 1.56 -6.97 -8.16
CA LYS A 80 1.96 -6.99 -6.74
C LYS A 80 0.80 -7.47 -5.86
N LEU A 81 1.05 -7.75 -4.58
CA LEU A 81 -0.02 -8.19 -3.67
C LEU A 81 -0.98 -7.03 -3.35
N GLY A 82 -0.47 -5.80 -3.32
CA GLY A 82 -1.27 -4.59 -3.25
C GLY A 82 -0.86 -3.66 -2.12
N PRO A 83 -1.13 -4.03 -0.85
CA PRO A 83 -0.97 -3.14 0.31
C PRO A 83 0.42 -2.53 0.46
N GLU A 84 1.45 -3.27 0.09
CA GLU A 84 2.87 -2.92 0.15
C GLU A 84 3.30 -1.94 -0.95
N THR A 85 2.49 -1.73 -1.98
CA THR A 85 2.83 -0.88 -3.13
C THR A 85 2.42 0.57 -2.88
N PRO A 86 3.35 1.51 -2.70
CA PRO A 86 2.99 2.88 -2.34
C PRO A 86 2.40 3.66 -3.54
N LEU A 87 1.38 4.47 -3.28
CA LEU A 87 0.83 5.47 -4.20
C LEU A 87 1.76 6.67 -4.30
N ALA A 88 1.63 7.49 -5.36
CA ALA A 88 2.38 8.74 -5.52
C ALA A 88 2.20 9.70 -4.31
N MET A 89 1.01 9.65 -3.68
CA MET A 89 0.69 10.43 -2.49
C MET A 89 1.38 9.90 -1.22
N ASP A 90 1.70 8.60 -1.16
CA ASP A 90 2.32 7.98 0.01
C ASP A 90 3.80 8.38 0.17
N GLN A 91 4.46 8.90 -0.86
CA GLN A 91 5.83 9.42 -0.76
C GLN A 91 5.91 10.88 -0.31
N PHE A 92 4.78 11.57 -0.10
CA PHE A 92 4.82 12.93 0.42
C PHE A 92 5.37 12.90 1.87
N PRO A 93 6.36 13.75 2.20
CA PRO A 93 7.08 13.64 3.48
C PRO A 93 6.28 14.14 4.70
N TYR A 94 5.15 14.83 4.47
CA TYR A 94 4.34 15.42 5.52
C TYR A 94 2.88 15.00 5.35
N VAL A 95 2.24 14.61 6.45
CA VAL A 95 0.84 14.17 6.51
C VAL A 95 0.12 14.85 7.68
N ALA A 96 -1.15 15.16 7.50
CA ALA A 96 -2.02 15.73 8.55
C ALA A 96 -3.46 15.24 8.36
N LEU A 97 -4.26 15.30 9.42
CA LEU A 97 -5.71 15.03 9.37
C LEU A 97 -6.48 16.35 9.27
N SER A 98 -7.49 16.39 8.40
CA SER A 98 -8.44 17.49 8.29
C SER A 98 -9.71 17.18 9.08
N LYS A 99 -10.31 18.20 9.70
CA LYS A 99 -11.56 18.09 10.48
C LYS A 99 -12.78 18.45 9.66
#